data_AF-A0A1D3L7M5-F1
#
_entry.id   AF-A0A1D3L7M5-F1
#
_cell.length_a   1.000
_cell.length_b   1.000
_cell.length_c   1.000
_cell.angle_alpha   90.00
_cell.angle_beta   90.00
_cell.angle_gamma   90.00
#
_symmetry.space_group_name_H-M   'P 1'
#
loop_
_entity.id
_entity.type
_entity.pdbx_description
1 polymer ?
#
loop_
_entity_poly.entity_id
_entity_poly.type
_entity_poly.pdbx_seq_one_letter_code
_entity_poly.pdbx_strand_id
1 'polypeptide(L)'
;MDNLCTIFETIDTELVVKPNNPEFDSDKFPTLNNYCPLVNNGTGEKCNNYEEIVISAFITLITLFKSDADEVGALEDNKLAEYGILWLCYKLNQNTENTIDNLNKFYNNHIKGIEKYINGLEGAETFNSCMNVINKKQDLMNMDIKETSKLYEALKFLCKLYTGCNGKNTNYPNCSKDAQDFVNEFKNLNGDCSITGNTSYSQILSNLFNDYDDFKNGCAKKCSKCSDIPTLIYI
;
A
#
# COMPACT_ATOMS: atom_id res chain seq x y z
N MET A 1 -0.78 11.08 -7.43
CA MET A 1 0.13 10.71 -6.33
C MET A 1 -0.29 11.33 -5.00
N ASP A 2 -0.55 12.64 -4.91
CA ASP A 2 -0.97 13.30 -3.65
C ASP A 2 -2.18 12.64 -2.96
N ASN A 3 -3.29 12.44 -3.68
CA ASN A 3 -4.49 11.79 -3.12
C ASN A 3 -4.19 10.34 -2.69
N LEU A 4 -3.52 9.58 -3.55
CA LEU A 4 -3.08 8.21 -3.26
C LEU A 4 -2.28 8.12 -1.94
N CYS A 5 -1.31 9.01 -1.76
CA CYS A 5 -0.47 9.04 -0.56
C CYS A 5 -1.27 9.46 0.69
N THR A 6 -2.23 10.38 0.53
CA THR A 6 -3.16 10.76 1.60
C THR A 6 -4.05 9.59 2.03
N ILE A 7 -4.51 8.77 1.09
CA ILE A 7 -5.29 7.56 1.39
C ILE A 7 -4.44 6.56 2.18
N PHE A 8 -3.17 6.32 1.78
CA PHE A 8 -2.27 5.47 2.55
C PHE A 8 -2.04 5.99 3.98
N GLU A 9 -1.76 7.29 4.15
CA GLU A 9 -1.59 7.91 5.47
C GLU A 9 -2.83 7.77 6.35
N THR A 10 -4.03 7.91 5.75
CA THR A 10 -5.31 7.76 6.43
C THR A 10 -5.47 6.34 6.98
N ILE A 11 -5.32 5.33 6.12
CA ILE A 11 -5.44 3.93 6.53
C ILE A 11 -4.35 3.54 7.55
N ASP A 12 -3.12 4.03 7.39
CA ASP A 12 -2.04 3.76 8.35
C ASP A 12 -2.28 4.39 9.73
N THR A 13 -2.95 5.56 9.77
CA THR A 13 -3.32 6.24 11.02
C THR A 13 -4.48 5.53 11.73
N GLU A 14 -5.38 4.92 10.97
CA GLU A 14 -6.44 4.08 11.54
C GLU A 14 -5.89 2.73 12.02
N LEU A 15 -5.08 2.06 11.20
CA LEU A 15 -4.52 0.74 11.50
C LEU A 15 -3.20 0.82 12.30
N VAL A 16 -3.28 1.31 13.54
CA VAL A 16 -2.13 1.40 14.47
C VAL A 16 -1.82 0.10 15.22
N VAL A 17 -2.63 -0.93 15.00
CA VAL A 17 -2.46 -2.25 15.62
C VAL A 17 -1.15 -2.90 15.21
N LYS A 18 -0.44 -3.45 16.20
CA LYS A 18 0.76 -4.25 15.96
C LYS A 18 0.39 -5.73 15.79
N PRO A 19 1.14 -6.48 14.97
CA PRO A 19 1.05 -7.93 14.92
C PRO A 19 1.26 -8.57 16.30
N ASN A 20 0.68 -9.75 16.50
CA ASN A 20 0.80 -10.57 17.72
C ASN A 20 0.46 -9.81 19.01
N ASN A 21 -0.37 -8.76 18.92
CA ASN A 21 -0.85 -8.05 20.09
C ASN A 21 -1.83 -8.95 20.87
N PRO A 22 -1.51 -9.38 22.10
CA PRO A 22 -2.41 -10.22 22.89
C PRO A 22 -3.71 -9.51 23.28
N GLU A 23 -3.73 -8.17 23.21
CA GLU A 23 -4.90 -7.32 23.45
C GLU A 23 -5.56 -6.85 22.15
N PHE A 24 -5.41 -7.65 21.08
CA PHE A 24 -6.06 -7.40 19.81
C PHE A 24 -7.57 -7.33 19.99
N ASP A 25 -8.16 -6.23 19.53
CA ASP A 25 -9.60 -6.01 19.55
C ASP A 25 -9.96 -5.11 18.38
N SER A 26 -10.65 -5.67 17.39
CA SER A 26 -11.02 -4.93 16.19
C SER A 26 -12.09 -3.86 16.45
N ASP A 27 -12.79 -3.90 17.60
CA ASP A 27 -13.76 -2.86 17.98
C ASP A 27 -13.09 -1.50 18.21
N LYS A 28 -11.76 -1.48 18.41
CA LYS A 28 -10.94 -0.26 18.44
C LYS A 28 -10.74 0.38 17.06
N PHE A 29 -11.13 -0.31 15.98
CA PHE A 29 -10.95 0.09 14.58
C PHE A 29 -12.25 -0.05 13.78
N PRO A 30 -13.36 0.59 14.20
CA PRO A 30 -14.68 0.33 13.64
C PRO A 30 -14.79 0.62 12.14
N THR A 31 -14.05 1.61 11.62
CA THR A 31 -14.00 1.96 10.18
C THR A 31 -13.36 0.87 9.33
N LEU A 32 -12.50 0.04 9.94
CA LEU A 32 -11.82 -1.06 9.30
C LEU A 32 -12.51 -2.40 9.54
N ASN A 33 -13.70 -2.43 10.16
CA ASN A 33 -14.42 -3.67 10.40
C ASN A 33 -15.36 -4.09 9.26
N ASN A 34 -15.63 -3.20 8.30
CA ASN A 34 -16.62 -3.39 7.21
C ASN A 34 -16.42 -4.65 6.33
N TYR A 35 -15.23 -5.25 6.37
CA TYR A 35 -14.91 -6.47 5.63
C TYR A 35 -14.33 -7.57 6.52
N CYS A 36 -14.55 -7.47 7.84
CA CYS A 36 -14.24 -8.52 8.78
C CYS A 36 -15.26 -9.67 8.72
N PRO A 37 -14.93 -10.87 9.24
CA PRO A 37 -15.90 -11.95 9.39
C PRO A 37 -17.12 -11.54 10.23
N LEU A 38 -18.28 -12.11 9.87
CA LEU A 38 -19.51 -11.93 10.65
C LEU A 38 -19.43 -12.69 11.98
N VAL A 39 -19.85 -12.02 13.05
CA VAL A 39 -20.04 -12.59 14.39
C VAL A 39 -21.52 -12.59 14.79
N ASN A 40 -21.86 -13.31 15.87
CA ASN A 40 -23.18 -13.31 16.49
C ASN A 40 -24.34 -13.60 15.51
N ASN A 41 -24.27 -14.71 14.77
CA ASN A 41 -25.28 -15.11 13.79
C ASN A 41 -25.59 -14.04 12.71
N GLY A 42 -24.60 -13.23 12.34
CA GLY A 42 -24.70 -12.27 11.22
C GLY A 42 -25.14 -10.86 11.61
N THR A 43 -24.99 -10.47 12.88
CA THR A 43 -25.43 -9.16 13.39
C THR A 43 -24.30 -8.17 13.69
N GLY A 44 -23.04 -8.57 13.49
CA GLY A 44 -21.89 -7.67 13.59
C GLY A 44 -20.69 -8.19 12.82
N GLU A 45 -19.74 -7.31 12.54
CA GLU A 45 -18.49 -7.62 11.84
C GLU A 45 -17.32 -7.44 12.82
N LYS A 46 -16.50 -8.47 12.99
CA LYS A 46 -15.37 -8.43 13.92
C LYS A 46 -14.20 -9.26 13.39
N CYS A 47 -13.04 -8.63 13.29
CA CYS A 47 -11.81 -9.33 12.95
C CYS A 47 -11.27 -9.99 14.22
N ASN A 48 -10.76 -11.21 14.07
CA ASN A 48 -10.31 -12.06 15.18
C ASN A 48 -8.79 -12.02 15.38
N ASN A 49 -8.05 -11.60 14.35
CA ASN A 49 -6.60 -11.53 14.34
C ASN A 49 -6.09 -10.37 13.47
N TYR A 50 -4.77 -10.18 13.49
CA TYR A 50 -4.08 -9.14 12.74
C TYR A 50 -4.27 -9.30 11.22
N GLU A 51 -4.21 -10.52 10.71
CA GLU A 51 -4.33 -10.82 9.28
C GLU A 51 -5.71 -10.44 8.74
N GLU A 52 -6.77 -10.74 9.49
CA GLU A 52 -8.15 -10.39 9.12
C GLU A 52 -8.34 -8.87 9.07
N ILE A 53 -7.85 -8.12 10.06
CA ILE A 53 -7.99 -6.64 10.04
C ILE A 53 -7.14 -6.00 8.95
N VAL A 54 -5.97 -6.56 8.64
CA VAL A 54 -5.13 -6.12 7.52
C VAL A 54 -5.84 -6.34 6.18
N ILE A 55 -6.52 -7.48 5.99
CA ILE A 55 -7.31 -7.74 4.76
C ILE A 55 -8.48 -6.78 4.69
N SER A 56 -9.19 -6.58 5.80
CA SER A 56 -10.32 -5.66 5.81
C SER A 56 -9.87 -4.23 5.45
N ALA A 57 -8.77 -3.77 6.06
CA ALA A 57 -8.14 -2.50 5.72
C ALA A 57 -7.64 -2.43 4.27
N PHE A 58 -7.12 -3.53 3.71
CA PHE A 58 -6.74 -3.61 2.30
C PHE A 58 -7.95 -3.44 1.36
N ILE A 59 -9.08 -4.06 1.68
CA ILE A 59 -10.31 -3.92 0.88
C ILE A 59 -10.82 -2.47 0.98
N THR A 60 -10.81 -1.88 2.17
CA THR A 60 -11.12 -0.45 2.35
C THR A 60 -10.21 0.44 1.52
N LEU A 61 -8.89 0.19 1.54
CA LEU A 61 -7.91 0.92 0.74
C LEU A 61 -8.24 0.88 -0.77
N ILE A 62 -8.49 -0.30 -1.33
CA ILE A 62 -8.84 -0.45 -2.75
C ILE A 62 -10.18 0.20 -3.07
N THR A 63 -11.12 0.22 -2.13
CA THR A 63 -12.41 0.90 -2.28
C THR A 63 -12.20 2.41 -2.38
N LEU A 64 -11.38 2.98 -1.50
CA LEU A 64 -11.02 4.40 -1.54
C LEU A 64 -10.36 4.78 -2.87
N PHE A 65 -9.43 3.95 -3.39
CA PHE A 65 -8.82 4.18 -4.71
C PHE A 65 -9.85 4.25 -5.84
N LYS A 66 -10.91 3.43 -5.77
CA LYS A 66 -11.97 3.39 -6.79
C LYS A 66 -12.97 4.53 -6.63
N SER A 67 -13.33 4.89 -5.40
CA SER A 67 -14.21 6.03 -5.13
C SER A 67 -13.55 7.36 -5.53
N ASP A 68 -12.22 7.42 -5.48
CA ASP A 68 -11.44 8.56 -5.94
C ASP A 68 -11.18 8.52 -7.46
N ALA A 69 -11.65 7.50 -8.19
CA ALA A 69 -11.34 7.30 -9.62
C ALA A 69 -11.81 8.42 -10.56
N ASP A 70 -12.75 9.27 -10.12
CA ASP A 70 -13.14 10.48 -10.87
C ASP A 70 -12.07 11.60 -10.79
N GLU A 71 -11.18 11.60 -9.78
CA GLU A 71 -9.97 12.46 -9.67
C GLU A 71 -8.66 11.71 -9.98
N VAL A 72 -8.62 10.38 -9.83
CA VAL A 72 -7.49 9.49 -10.15
C VAL A 72 -7.39 9.21 -11.66
N GLY A 73 -7.92 10.10 -12.52
CA GLY A 73 -7.79 10.06 -13.98
C GLY A 73 -6.35 10.17 -14.53
N ALA A 74 -5.32 10.00 -13.69
CA ALA A 74 -3.90 10.07 -14.05
C ALA A 74 -3.07 8.82 -13.64
N LEU A 75 -3.59 7.90 -12.82
CA LEU A 75 -2.91 6.64 -12.48
C LEU A 75 -3.67 5.47 -13.08
N GLU A 76 -3.03 4.68 -13.93
CA GLU A 76 -3.64 3.47 -14.49
C GLU A 76 -4.08 2.53 -13.35
N ASP A 77 -5.25 1.89 -13.47
CA ASP A 77 -5.76 0.86 -12.54
C ASP A 77 -4.68 -0.15 -12.11
N ASN A 78 -3.77 -0.45 -13.04
CA ASN A 78 -2.64 -1.35 -12.86
C ASN A 78 -1.62 -0.86 -11.80
N LYS A 79 -1.38 0.44 -11.71
CA LYS A 79 -0.41 1.01 -10.77
C LYS A 79 -0.99 1.18 -9.37
N LEU A 80 -2.27 1.52 -9.27
CA LEU A 80 -3.00 1.50 -7.99
C LEU A 80 -3.02 0.09 -7.38
N ALA A 81 -3.25 -0.91 -8.22
CA ALA A 81 -3.18 -2.32 -7.85
C ALA A 81 -1.79 -2.68 -7.28
N GLU A 82 -0.73 -2.33 -7.99
CA GLU A 82 0.65 -2.56 -7.57
C GLU A 82 0.92 -1.94 -6.20
N TYR A 83 0.63 -0.64 -6.03
CA TYR A 83 0.90 0.07 -4.78
C TYR A 83 0.03 -0.41 -3.61
N GLY A 84 -1.22 -0.81 -3.85
CA GLY A 84 -2.03 -1.47 -2.84
C GLY A 84 -1.42 -2.80 -2.40
N ILE A 85 -0.93 -3.60 -3.35
CA ILE A 85 -0.28 -4.89 -3.07
C ILE A 85 1.03 -4.69 -2.30
N LEU A 86 1.82 -3.66 -2.64
CA LEU A 86 3.01 -3.28 -1.89
C LEU A 86 2.68 -2.98 -0.42
N TRP A 87 1.63 -2.19 -0.17
CA TRP A 87 1.16 -1.87 1.19
C TRP A 87 0.74 -3.13 1.95
N LEU A 88 -0.01 -4.03 1.30
CA LEU A 88 -0.42 -5.30 1.90
C LEU A 88 0.80 -6.12 2.33
N CYS A 89 1.78 -6.32 1.44
CA CYS A 89 3.01 -7.03 1.77
C CYS A 89 3.76 -6.37 2.93
N TYR A 90 3.84 -5.04 2.95
CA TYR A 90 4.49 -4.32 4.04
C TYR A 90 3.82 -4.56 5.39
N LYS A 91 2.48 -4.52 5.46
CA LYS A 91 1.75 -4.83 6.70
C LYS A 91 1.97 -6.28 7.12
N LEU A 92 1.92 -7.23 6.19
CA LEU A 92 2.16 -8.64 6.48
C LEU A 92 3.59 -8.92 6.94
N ASN A 93 4.58 -8.21 6.40
CA ASN A 93 5.99 -8.33 6.77
C ASN A 93 6.30 -7.75 8.17
N GLN A 94 5.41 -6.93 8.75
CA GLN A 94 5.55 -6.49 10.14
C GLN A 94 5.30 -7.62 11.13
N ASN A 95 4.51 -8.63 10.76
CA ASN A 95 4.28 -9.79 11.60
C ASN A 95 5.51 -10.71 11.55
N THR A 96 6.37 -10.62 12.57
CA THR A 96 7.60 -11.41 12.66
C THR A 96 7.38 -12.91 12.83
N GLU A 97 6.17 -13.32 13.21
CA GLU A 97 5.78 -14.74 13.32
C GLU A 97 5.10 -15.24 12.04
N ASN A 98 4.88 -14.37 11.06
CA ASN A 98 4.27 -14.75 9.80
C ASN A 98 5.20 -15.68 9.01
N THR A 99 4.82 -16.94 8.90
CA THR A 99 5.53 -17.94 8.10
C THR A 99 5.15 -17.90 6.62
N ILE A 100 4.24 -17.00 6.24
CA ILE A 100 3.77 -16.85 4.87
C ILE A 100 4.77 -16.00 4.11
N ASP A 101 5.42 -16.64 3.13
CA ASP A 101 6.50 -16.06 2.33
C ASP A 101 6.01 -15.34 1.06
N ASN A 102 4.80 -15.63 0.58
CA ASN A 102 4.21 -15.00 -0.61
C ASN A 102 2.70 -14.75 -0.47
N LEU A 103 2.22 -13.82 -1.30
CA LEU A 103 0.82 -13.40 -1.33
C LEU A 103 -0.14 -14.54 -1.70
N ASN A 104 0.26 -15.49 -2.54
CA ASN A 104 -0.59 -16.61 -2.94
C ASN A 104 -0.95 -17.50 -1.74
N LYS A 105 0.02 -17.85 -0.90
CA LYS A 105 -0.25 -18.58 0.35
C LYS A 105 -1.14 -17.76 1.29
N PHE A 106 -0.89 -16.46 1.41
CA PHE A 106 -1.72 -15.57 2.23
C PHE A 106 -3.18 -15.53 1.74
N TYR A 107 -3.36 -15.37 0.43
CA TYR A 107 -4.65 -15.36 -0.24
C TYR A 107 -5.44 -16.65 0.04
N ASN A 108 -4.79 -17.80 -0.11
CA ASN A 108 -5.44 -19.09 0.09
C ASN A 108 -5.81 -19.35 1.57
N ASN A 109 -4.98 -18.87 2.51
CA ASN A 109 -5.18 -19.12 3.93
C ASN A 109 -6.19 -18.17 4.58
N HIS A 110 -6.17 -16.89 4.21
CA HIS A 110 -6.93 -15.85 4.92
C HIS A 110 -8.03 -15.24 4.05
N ILE A 111 -7.74 -14.86 2.80
CA ILE A 111 -8.68 -14.15 1.92
C ILE A 111 -9.85 -15.06 1.48
N LYS A 112 -9.56 -16.32 1.09
CA LYS A 112 -10.62 -17.31 0.75
C LYS A 112 -11.55 -17.62 1.93
N GLY A 113 -11.06 -17.47 3.17
CA GLY A 113 -11.89 -17.60 4.36
C GLY A 113 -12.94 -16.51 4.40
N ILE A 114 -12.52 -15.26 4.18
CA ILE A 114 -13.37 -14.06 4.18
C ILE A 114 -14.44 -14.11 3.08
N GLU A 115 -14.10 -14.58 1.87
CA GLU A 115 -15.04 -14.72 0.74
C GLU A 115 -16.33 -15.47 1.12
N LYS A 116 -16.22 -16.51 1.95
CA LYS A 116 -17.39 -17.29 2.40
C LYS A 116 -18.38 -16.48 3.23
N TYR A 117 -17.91 -15.46 3.93
CA TYR A 117 -18.73 -14.63 4.81
C TYR A 117 -19.34 -13.44 4.09
N ILE A 118 -18.61 -12.86 3.14
CA ILE A 118 -19.05 -11.66 2.42
C ILE A 118 -20.03 -12.01 1.29
N ASN A 119 -19.99 -13.22 0.75
CA ASN A 119 -20.90 -13.66 -0.31
C ASN A 119 -22.38 -13.53 0.08
N GLY A 120 -23.12 -12.70 -0.67
CA GLY A 120 -24.55 -12.43 -0.43
C GLY A 120 -24.85 -11.27 0.51
N LEU A 121 -23.83 -10.53 0.96
CA LEU A 121 -23.96 -9.29 1.74
C LEU A 121 -23.69 -8.05 0.86
N GLU A 122 -23.99 -6.88 1.40
CA GLU A 122 -23.76 -5.58 0.73
C GLU A 122 -22.29 -5.37 0.33
N GLY A 123 -21.33 -5.97 1.04
CA GLY A 123 -19.90 -5.91 0.74
C GLY A 123 -19.40 -6.84 -0.38
N ALA A 124 -20.23 -7.73 -0.94
CA ALA A 124 -19.79 -8.77 -1.89
C ALA A 124 -19.24 -8.22 -3.21
N GLU A 125 -19.87 -7.19 -3.76
CA GLU A 125 -19.42 -6.58 -5.00
C GLU A 125 -18.05 -5.92 -4.81
N THR A 126 -17.88 -5.16 -3.74
CA THR A 126 -16.63 -4.49 -3.38
C THR A 126 -15.50 -5.48 -3.13
N PHE A 127 -15.78 -6.56 -2.38
CA PHE A 127 -14.83 -7.64 -2.15
C PHE A 127 -14.38 -8.29 -3.46
N ASN A 128 -15.33 -8.69 -4.33
CA ASN A 128 -15.03 -9.28 -5.64
C ASN A 128 -14.20 -8.33 -6.52
N SER A 129 -14.53 -7.04 -6.47
CA SER A 129 -13.80 -6.00 -7.19
C SER A 129 -12.37 -5.86 -6.67
N CYS A 130 -12.13 -5.99 -5.35
CA CYS A 130 -10.80 -6.04 -4.75
C CYS A 130 -10.04 -7.31 -5.16
N MET A 131 -10.72 -8.47 -5.15
CA MET A 131 -10.12 -9.73 -5.58
C MET A 131 -9.69 -9.71 -7.05
N ASN A 132 -10.48 -9.06 -7.91
CA ASN A 132 -10.11 -8.86 -9.32
C ASN A 132 -8.83 -8.04 -9.47
N VAL A 133 -8.56 -7.09 -8.58
CA VAL A 133 -7.32 -6.30 -8.58
C VAL A 133 -6.11 -7.20 -8.28
N ILE A 134 -6.19 -8.01 -7.22
CA ILE A 134 -5.13 -8.97 -6.87
C ILE A 134 -4.96 -10.03 -7.99
N ASN A 135 -6.06 -10.61 -8.47
CA ASN A 135 -6.05 -11.66 -9.49
C ASN A 135 -5.52 -11.19 -10.85
N LYS A 136 -5.68 -9.90 -11.21
CA LYS A 136 -5.08 -9.33 -12.42
C LYS A 136 -3.56 -9.17 -12.32
N LYS A 137 -3.02 -9.13 -11.10
CA LYS A 137 -1.59 -9.03 -10.82
C LYS A 137 -1.01 -10.38 -10.41
N GLN A 138 -1.28 -11.42 -11.20
CA GLN A 138 -0.80 -12.80 -10.92
C GLN A 138 0.72 -12.86 -10.75
N ASP A 139 1.47 -12.05 -11.51
CA ASP A 139 2.93 -11.99 -11.40
C ASP A 139 3.40 -11.51 -10.03
N LEU A 140 2.57 -10.74 -9.31
CA LEU A 140 2.85 -10.29 -7.94
C LEU A 140 2.40 -11.33 -6.89
N MET A 141 1.49 -12.25 -7.21
CA MET A 141 0.99 -13.22 -6.22
C MET A 141 2.08 -14.17 -5.72
N ASN A 142 3.04 -14.53 -6.58
CA ASN A 142 4.13 -15.42 -6.22
C ASN A 142 5.36 -14.68 -5.69
N MET A 143 5.29 -13.36 -5.58
CA MET A 143 6.38 -12.54 -5.06
C MET A 143 6.59 -12.73 -3.57
N ASP A 144 7.84 -12.58 -3.17
CA ASP A 144 8.24 -12.66 -1.78
C ASP A 144 7.71 -11.43 -1.02
N ILE A 145 7.02 -11.67 0.09
CA ILE A 145 6.39 -10.61 0.90
C ILE A 145 7.43 -9.62 1.43
N LYS A 146 8.61 -10.10 1.82
CA LYS A 146 9.68 -9.26 2.37
C LYS A 146 10.33 -8.42 1.29
N GLU A 147 10.64 -8.98 0.13
CA GLU A 147 11.19 -8.22 -1.00
C GLU A 147 10.18 -7.18 -1.50
N THR A 148 8.90 -7.55 -1.59
CA THR A 148 7.81 -6.64 -1.95
C THR A 148 7.63 -5.52 -0.91
N SER A 149 7.81 -5.83 0.38
CA SER A 149 7.76 -4.85 1.47
C SER A 149 8.82 -3.76 1.32
N LYS A 150 10.03 -4.08 0.83
CA LYS A 150 11.09 -3.07 0.60
C LYS A 150 10.66 -2.03 -0.44
N LEU A 151 9.98 -2.46 -1.51
CA LEU A 151 9.44 -1.54 -2.52
C LEU A 151 8.39 -0.59 -1.92
N TYR A 152 7.58 -1.06 -0.97
CA TYR A 152 6.64 -0.19 -0.25
C TYR A 152 7.36 0.82 0.63
N GLU A 153 8.47 0.45 1.28
CA GLU A 153 9.26 1.39 2.09
C GLU A 153 9.77 2.57 1.25
N ALA A 154 10.25 2.30 0.02
CA ALA A 154 10.58 3.35 -0.94
C ALA A 154 9.36 4.21 -1.32
N LEU A 155 8.19 3.58 -1.58
CA LEU A 155 6.94 4.30 -1.85
C LEU A 155 6.54 5.22 -0.69
N LYS A 156 6.75 4.82 0.57
CA LYS A 156 6.46 5.66 1.74
C LYS A 156 7.32 6.93 1.76
N PHE A 157 8.62 6.82 1.47
CA PHE A 157 9.48 8.00 1.38
C PHE A 157 9.02 8.94 0.26
N LEU A 158 8.62 8.38 -0.88
CA LEU A 158 8.06 9.16 -1.98
C LEU A 158 6.74 9.82 -1.60
N CYS A 159 5.86 9.12 -0.91
CA CYS A 159 4.59 9.66 -0.45
C CYS A 159 4.78 10.82 0.53
N LYS A 160 5.76 10.73 1.43
CA LYS A 160 6.12 11.82 2.34
C LYS A 160 6.55 13.09 1.60
N LEU A 161 7.20 12.96 0.44
CA LEU A 161 7.56 14.09 -0.41
C LEU A 161 6.32 14.74 -1.04
N TYR A 162 5.45 13.93 -1.61
CA TYR A 162 4.19 14.39 -2.22
C TYR A 162 3.29 15.08 -1.17
N THR A 163 3.00 14.44 -0.05
CA THR A 163 2.13 15.01 1.00
C THR A 163 2.78 16.22 1.69
N GLY A 164 4.10 16.20 1.89
CA GLY A 164 4.85 17.34 2.44
C GLY A 164 4.78 18.59 1.58
N CYS A 165 4.64 18.44 0.26
CA CYS A 165 4.55 19.53 -0.71
C CYS A 165 3.14 19.80 -1.27
N ASN A 166 2.12 19.10 -0.79
CA ASN A 166 0.75 19.26 -1.26
C ASN A 166 0.05 20.49 -0.61
N GLY A 167 -0.74 21.21 -1.42
CA GLY A 167 -1.78 22.13 -1.00
C GLY A 167 -1.34 23.36 -0.19
N LYS A 168 -1.22 23.20 1.14
CA LYS A 168 -1.17 24.29 2.13
C LYS A 168 0.24 24.67 2.57
N ASN A 169 1.22 23.79 2.37
CA ASN A 169 2.60 23.99 2.77
C ASN A 169 3.48 24.11 1.52
N THR A 170 3.52 25.31 0.92
CA THR A 170 4.51 25.63 -0.12
C THR A 170 5.92 25.75 0.44
N ASN A 171 6.14 25.45 1.71
CA ASN A 171 7.43 25.42 2.39
C ASN A 171 7.52 24.11 3.16
N TYR A 172 8.27 23.15 2.61
CA TYR A 172 8.53 21.87 3.26
C TYR A 172 10.00 21.79 3.73
N PRO A 173 10.32 22.17 4.98
CA PRO A 173 11.71 22.33 5.42
C PRO A 173 12.54 21.04 5.33
N ASN A 174 11.91 19.88 5.47
CA ASN A 174 12.59 18.58 5.45
C ASN A 174 12.74 17.98 4.05
N CYS A 175 12.26 18.66 3.00
CA CYS A 175 12.20 18.11 1.65
C CYS A 175 13.54 17.58 1.13
N SER A 176 14.62 18.35 1.28
CA SER A 176 15.95 17.92 0.85
C SER A 176 16.41 16.64 1.56
N LYS A 177 16.15 16.53 2.88
CA LYS A 177 16.49 15.34 3.65
C LYS A 177 15.68 14.13 3.21
N ASP A 178 14.35 14.28 3.09
CA ASP A 178 13.49 13.16 2.71
C ASP A 178 13.71 12.72 1.26
N ALA A 179 14.07 13.65 0.37
CA ALA A 179 14.45 13.32 -0.99
C ALA A 179 15.76 12.53 -1.02
N GLN A 180 16.72 12.87 -0.15
CA GLN A 180 17.94 12.09 0.01
C GLN A 180 17.65 10.69 0.59
N ASP A 181 16.73 10.58 1.55
CA ASP A 181 16.31 9.29 2.12
C ASP A 181 15.68 8.41 1.03
N PHE A 182 14.76 8.96 0.21
CA PHE A 182 14.21 8.25 -0.95
C PHE A 182 15.27 7.82 -1.95
N VAL A 183 16.21 8.71 -2.33
CA VAL A 183 17.28 8.41 -3.30
C VAL A 183 18.21 7.30 -2.80
N ASN A 184 18.52 7.29 -1.50
CA ASN A 184 19.31 6.24 -0.89
C ASN A 184 18.59 4.89 -0.92
N GLU A 185 17.30 4.88 -0.58
CA GLU A 185 16.47 3.67 -0.60
C GLU A 185 16.33 3.12 -2.03
N PHE A 186 16.05 4.01 -2.99
CA PHE A 186 15.98 3.67 -4.40
C PHE A 186 17.28 3.06 -4.91
N LYS A 187 18.43 3.63 -4.52
CA LYS A 187 19.74 3.11 -4.92
C LYS A 187 20.00 1.71 -4.37
N ASN A 188 19.56 1.43 -3.14
CA ASN A 188 19.67 0.09 -2.55
C ASN A 188 18.84 -0.92 -3.35
N LEU A 189 17.59 -0.57 -3.67
CA LEU A 189 16.71 -1.40 -4.50
C LEU A 189 17.26 -1.63 -5.90
N ASN A 190 17.78 -0.58 -6.54
CA ASN A 190 18.37 -0.65 -7.88
C ASN A 190 19.68 -1.46 -7.92
N GLY A 191 20.35 -1.65 -6.77
CA GLY A 191 21.51 -2.52 -6.62
C GLY A 191 21.17 -3.97 -6.22
N ASP A 192 19.92 -4.26 -5.85
CA ASP A 192 19.49 -5.58 -5.40
C ASP A 192 19.09 -6.44 -6.61
N CYS A 193 19.90 -7.46 -6.93
CA CYS A 193 19.63 -8.36 -8.05
C CYS A 193 18.33 -9.17 -7.89
N SER A 194 17.80 -9.34 -6.67
CA SER A 194 16.50 -9.99 -6.47
C SER A 194 15.34 -9.11 -6.95
N ILE A 195 15.53 -7.79 -6.92
CA ILE A 195 14.60 -6.78 -7.44
C ILE A 195 14.84 -6.55 -8.93
N THR A 196 16.06 -6.18 -9.33
CA THR A 196 16.37 -5.82 -10.73
C THR A 196 16.45 -7.01 -11.68
N GLY A 197 16.69 -8.22 -11.15
CA GLY A 197 16.65 -9.46 -11.92
C GLY A 197 15.23 -10.01 -12.14
N ASN A 198 14.23 -9.46 -11.45
CA ASN A 198 12.83 -9.85 -11.59
C ASN A 198 12.07 -8.79 -12.40
N THR A 199 11.38 -9.23 -13.46
CA THR A 199 10.70 -8.31 -14.38
C THR A 199 9.63 -7.47 -13.71
N SER A 200 8.77 -8.05 -12.88
CA SER A 200 7.67 -7.30 -12.27
C SER A 200 8.14 -6.40 -11.12
N TYR A 201 9.18 -6.79 -10.36
CA TYR A 201 9.81 -5.85 -9.42
C TYR A 201 10.51 -4.69 -10.14
N SER A 202 11.19 -4.96 -11.25
CA SER A 202 11.83 -3.92 -12.06
C SER A 202 10.82 -2.95 -12.66
N GLN A 203 9.63 -3.42 -13.05
CA GLN A 203 8.54 -2.56 -13.50
C GLN A 203 8.04 -1.64 -12.38
N ILE A 204 7.84 -2.18 -11.17
CA ILE A 204 7.45 -1.37 -10.00
C ILE A 204 8.55 -0.35 -9.66
N LEU A 205 9.81 -0.74 -9.70
CA LEU A 205 10.94 0.15 -9.48
C LEU A 205 10.99 1.27 -10.53
N SER A 206 10.72 0.96 -11.80
CA SER A 206 10.57 1.96 -12.85
C SER A 206 9.40 2.91 -12.60
N ASN A 207 8.29 2.43 -12.04
CA ASN A 207 7.15 3.27 -11.67
C ASN A 207 7.52 4.26 -10.55
N LEU A 208 8.26 3.81 -9.53
CA LEU A 208 8.79 4.67 -8.46
C LEU A 208 9.79 5.70 -8.98
N PHE A 209 10.63 5.32 -9.95
CA PHE A 209 11.55 6.24 -10.62
C PHE A 209 10.78 7.36 -11.33
N ASN A 210 9.80 6.98 -12.15
CA ASN A 210 8.98 7.92 -12.91
C ASN A 210 8.19 8.86 -11.98
N ASP A 211 7.59 8.33 -10.92
CA ASP A 211 6.87 9.17 -9.95
C ASP A 211 7.79 10.16 -9.23
N TYR A 212 9.02 9.77 -8.90
CA TYR A 212 9.96 10.74 -8.33
C TYR A 212 10.38 11.82 -9.33
N ASP A 213 10.59 11.46 -10.60
CA ASP A 213 10.88 12.44 -11.64
C ASP A 213 9.70 13.41 -11.85
N ASP A 214 8.47 12.89 -11.83
CA ASP A 214 7.25 13.69 -11.88
C ASP A 214 7.12 14.62 -10.66
N PHE A 215 7.40 14.13 -9.45
CA PHE A 215 7.47 14.95 -8.24
C PHE A 215 8.46 16.10 -8.41
N LYS A 216 9.69 15.78 -8.87
CA LYS A 216 10.76 16.74 -9.08
C LYS A 216 10.39 17.79 -10.14
N ASN A 217 9.76 17.35 -11.24
CA ASN A 217 9.39 18.21 -12.34
C ASN A 217 8.11 19.01 -12.12
N GLY A 218 7.27 18.59 -11.16
CA GLY A 218 6.00 19.20 -10.79
C GLY A 218 6.01 19.83 -9.38
N CYS A 219 5.63 19.04 -8.37
CA CYS A 219 5.39 19.51 -7.00
C CYS A 219 6.60 20.23 -6.39
N ALA A 220 7.80 19.68 -6.59
CA ALA A 220 9.04 20.26 -6.05
C ALA A 220 9.30 21.70 -6.55
N LYS A 221 8.96 22.01 -7.81
CA LYS A 221 9.11 23.38 -8.37
C LYS A 221 8.21 24.41 -7.70
N LYS A 222 7.08 23.97 -7.13
CA LYS A 222 6.10 24.81 -6.44
C LYS A 222 6.31 24.84 -4.92
N CYS A 223 7.19 23.98 -4.40
CA CYS A 223 7.46 23.77 -2.99
C CYS A 223 8.83 24.36 -2.62
N SER A 224 8.84 25.50 -1.95
CA SER A 224 10.07 26.09 -1.43
C SER A 224 10.80 25.09 -0.52
N LYS A 225 12.14 25.08 -0.62
CA LYS A 225 13.06 24.07 -0.05
C LYS A 225 13.13 22.73 -0.78
N CYS A 226 12.37 22.53 -1.86
CA CYS A 226 12.50 21.37 -2.75
C CYS A 226 13.12 21.68 -4.12
N SER A 227 13.55 22.93 -4.35
CA SER A 227 14.08 23.36 -5.66
C SER A 227 15.29 22.55 -6.13
N ASP A 228 16.10 22.06 -5.18
CA ASP A 228 17.40 21.45 -5.44
C ASP A 228 17.51 20.06 -4.81
N ILE A 229 16.55 19.18 -5.12
CA ILE A 229 16.59 17.77 -4.70
C ILE A 229 17.42 16.89 -5.67
N PRO A 230 18.05 15.80 -5.20
CA PRO A 230 18.89 14.95 -6.04
C PRO A 230 18.12 14.32 -7.21
N THR A 231 18.82 13.98 -8.30
CA THR A 231 18.25 13.19 -9.40
C THR A 231 18.56 11.70 -9.17
N LEU A 232 17.62 10.83 -9.55
CA LEU A 232 17.87 9.39 -9.57
C LEU A 232 18.76 9.00 -10.76
N ILE A 233 19.56 7.95 -10.57
CA ILE A 233 20.21 7.25 -11.67
C ILE A 233 19.60 5.85 -11.70
N TYR A 234 18.86 5.55 -12.77
CA TYR A 234 18.39 4.21 -13.07
C TYR A 234 19.51 3.48 -13.85
N ILE A 235 19.91 2.29 -13.40
CA ILE A 235 21.03 1.52 -13.96
C ILE A 235 20.48 0.21 -14.50
#